data_AF-A0A0X3BPI2-F1
#
_entry.id   AF-A0A0X3BPI2-F1
#
_cell.length_a   1.000
_cell.length_b   1.000
_cell.length_c   1.000
_cell.angle_alpha   90.00
_cell.angle_beta   90.00
_cell.angle_gamma   90.00
#
_symmetry.space_group_name_H-M   'P 1'
#
loop_
_entity.id
_entity.type
_entity.pdbx_description
1 polymer ?
#
loop_
_entity_poly.entity_id
_entity_poly.type
_entity_poly.pdbx_seq_one_letter_code
_entity_poly.pdbx_strand_id
1 'polypeptide(L)'
;MKRFVATARGRVQRVGYREHVYNETFERNISGYVMNLKNGEVEIVAEGSEQDLRGFINEINIIRRPIAVKSFTVRWEEATGEYADFEIIRGEIQDELFERVDCMLLQCAETMYRN
;
A
#
# COMPACT_ATOMS: atom_id res chain seq x y z
N MET A 1 -15.15 -1.77 15.69
CA MET A 1 -14.24 -1.61 14.54
C MET A 1 -13.57 -2.94 14.27
N LYS A 2 -13.11 -3.16 13.04
CA LYS A 2 -12.32 -4.34 12.67
C LYS A 2 -10.92 -3.91 12.27
N ARG A 3 -10.00 -4.86 12.26
CA ARG A 3 -8.66 -4.73 11.74
C ARG A 3 -8.45 -5.79 10.67
N PHE A 4 -7.69 -5.47 9.64
CA PHE A 4 -7.06 -6.51 8.83
C PHE A 4 -5.56 -6.31 8.75
N VAL A 5 -4.86 -7.42 8.56
CA VAL A 5 -3.45 -7.47 8.19
C VAL A 5 -3.37 -8.13 6.83
N ALA A 6 -2.85 -7.41 5.84
CA ALA A 6 -2.68 -7.90 4.49
C ALA A 6 -1.20 -7.93 4.07
N THR A 7 -0.86 -8.95 3.29
CA THR A 7 0.45 -9.08 2.65
C THR A 7 0.27 -9.13 1.15
N ALA A 8 0.82 -8.13 0.46
CA ALA A 8 0.82 -8.03 -0.99
C ALA A 8 2.17 -8.48 -1.56
N ARG A 9 2.12 -9.32 -2.60
CA ARG A 9 3.29 -9.81 -3.31
C ARG A 9 3.12 -9.64 -4.81
N GLY A 10 4.20 -9.28 -5.50
CA GLY A 10 4.22 -9.10 -6.94
C GLY A 10 5.17 -7.98 -7.34
N ARG A 11 4.76 -7.15 -8.30
CA ARG A 11 5.43 -5.88 -8.60
C ARG A 11 4.80 -4.79 -7.76
N VAL A 12 5.24 -4.72 -6.50
CA VAL A 12 4.61 -3.90 -5.44
C VAL A 12 5.60 -2.96 -4.72
N GLN A 13 6.90 -3.11 -4.96
CA GLN A 13 7.93 -2.15 -4.51
C GLN A 13 8.46 -1.37 -5.71
N ARG A 14 8.98 -0.15 -5.48
CA ARG A 14 9.57 0.72 -6.50
C ARG A 14 8.59 1.16 -7.59
N VAL A 15 7.29 1.05 -7.33
CA VAL A 15 6.23 1.31 -8.32
C VAL A 15 5.13 2.23 -7.79
N GLY A 16 5.37 2.90 -6.66
CA GLY A 16 4.40 3.82 -6.05
C GLY A 16 3.22 3.13 -5.36
N TYR A 17 3.34 1.83 -5.01
CA TYR A 17 2.22 1.09 -4.42
C TYR A 17 1.88 1.57 -3.00
N ARG A 18 2.86 1.92 -2.17
CA ARG A 18 2.60 2.47 -0.83
C ARG A 18 1.81 3.77 -0.90
N GLU A 19 2.16 4.63 -1.86
CA GLU A 19 1.45 5.87 -2.16
C GLU A 19 0.04 5.59 -2.68
N HIS A 20 -0.14 4.60 -3.56
CA HIS A 20 -1.48 4.16 -3.99
C HIS A 20 -2.32 3.70 -2.79
N VAL A 21 -1.79 2.82 -1.94
CA VAL A 21 -2.48 2.32 -0.73
C VAL A 21 -2.85 3.48 0.20
N TYR A 22 -1.92 4.39 0.47
CA TYR A 22 -2.19 5.58 1.28
C TYR A 22 -3.27 6.47 0.65
N ASN A 23 -3.25 6.67 -0.67
CA ASN A 23 -4.25 7.50 -1.32
C ASN A 23 -5.67 6.91 -1.25
N GLU A 24 -5.80 5.58 -1.27
CA GLU A 24 -7.11 4.91 -1.16
C GLU A 24 -7.72 5.00 0.25
N THR A 25 -6.99 5.52 1.24
CA THR A 25 -7.57 5.85 2.56
C THR A 25 -8.20 7.23 2.61
N PHE A 26 -7.90 8.12 1.65
CA PHE A 26 -8.57 9.42 1.58
C PHE A 26 -10.08 9.24 1.47
N GLU A 27 -10.82 10.12 2.14
CA GLU A 27 -12.29 10.09 2.24
C GLU A 27 -12.88 8.89 3.01
N ARG A 28 -12.03 8.02 3.59
CA ARG A 28 -12.44 6.91 4.45
C ARG A 28 -11.96 7.11 5.89
N ASN A 29 -12.72 6.64 6.87
CA ASN A 29 -12.29 6.60 8.26
C ASN A 29 -11.45 5.32 8.51
N ILE A 30 -10.25 5.28 7.93
CA ILE A 30 -9.31 4.16 8.05
C ILE A 30 -8.01 4.66 8.68
N SER A 31 -7.53 3.98 9.71
CA SER A 31 -6.22 4.21 10.33
C SER A 31 -5.34 2.96 10.25
N GLY A 32 -4.03 3.09 10.41
CA GLY A 32 -3.09 1.97 10.28
C GLY A 32 -1.79 2.34 9.59
N TYR A 33 -1.22 1.42 8.83
CA TYR A 33 -0.01 1.69 8.06
C TYR A 33 0.16 0.81 6.83
N VAL A 34 1.06 1.25 5.96
CA VAL A 34 1.64 0.46 4.88
C VAL A 34 3.17 0.51 4.94
N MET A 35 3.83 -0.64 4.76
CA MET A 35 5.29 -0.72 4.80
C MET A 35 5.86 -1.76 3.83
N ASN A 36 7.05 -1.47 3.30
CA ASN A 36 7.81 -2.44 2.52
C ASN A 36 8.52 -3.41 3.47
N LEU A 37 8.44 -4.70 3.17
CA LEU A 37 9.18 -5.76 3.85
C LEU A 37 10.49 -6.06 3.10
N LYS A 38 11.52 -6.49 3.84
CA LYS A 38 12.84 -6.82 3.28
C LYS A 38 12.82 -7.98 2.27
N ASN A 39 11.79 -8.82 2.33
CA ASN A 39 11.60 -9.96 1.41
C ASN A 39 10.98 -9.55 0.05
N GLY A 40 10.72 -8.26 -0.18
CA GLY A 40 10.11 -7.74 -1.41
C GLY A 40 8.58 -7.64 -1.37
N GLU A 41 7.94 -7.98 -0.25
CA GLU A 41 6.49 -7.86 -0.04
C GLU A 41 6.12 -6.51 0.56
N VAL A 42 4.82 -6.23 0.62
CA VAL A 42 4.26 -5.05 1.30
C VAL A 42 3.25 -5.51 2.33
N GLU A 43 3.43 -5.06 3.57
CA GLU A 43 2.49 -5.27 4.66
C GLU A 43 1.59 -4.06 4.81
N ILE A 44 0.31 -4.33 5.03
CA ILE A 44 -0.75 -3.33 5.22
C ILE A 44 -1.51 -3.72 6.47
N VAL A 45 -1.57 -2.82 7.44
CA VAL A 45 -2.46 -2.95 8.60
C VAL A 45 -3.46 -1.81 8.52
N ALA A 46 -4.74 -2.13 8.63
CA ALA A 46 -5.79 -1.14 8.56
C ALA A 46 -6.91 -1.45 9.55
N GLU A 47 -7.39 -0.41 10.23
CA GLU A 47 -8.51 -0.45 11.16
C GLU A 47 -9.62 0.50 10.72
N GLY A 48 -10.87 0.11 10.95
CA GLY A 48 -12.02 0.90 10.52
C GLY A 48 -13.34 0.15 10.63
N SER A 49 -14.36 0.65 9.92
CA SER A 49 -15.60 -0.09 9.74
C SER A 49 -15.36 -1.27 8.78
N GLU A 50 -16.05 -2.40 8.98
CA GLU A 50 -15.86 -3.56 8.10
C GLU A 50 -16.22 -3.24 6.64
N GLN A 51 -17.22 -2.38 6.42
CA GLN A 51 -17.61 -1.91 5.10
C GLN A 51 -16.49 -1.12 4.42
N ASP A 52 -15.89 -0.15 5.13
CA ASP A 52 -14.81 0.66 4.58
C ASP A 52 -13.57 -0.19 4.28
N LEU A 53 -13.23 -1.12 5.18
CA LEU A 53 -12.08 -2.02 5.02
C LEU A 53 -12.25 -2.97 3.85
N ARG A 54 -13.46 -3.51 3.63
CA ARG A 54 -13.74 -4.35 2.44
C ARG A 54 -13.64 -3.55 1.15
N GLY A 55 -14.13 -2.31 1.14
CA GLY A 55 -13.94 -1.39 0.02
C GLY A 55 -12.46 -1.12 -0.25
N PHE A 56 -11.71 -0.79 0.79
CA PHE A 56 -10.27 -0.52 0.72
C PHE A 56 -9.47 -1.72 0.18
N ILE A 57 -9.77 -2.94 0.65
CA ILE A 57 -9.13 -4.17 0.14
C ILE A 57 -9.31 -4.33 -1.38
N ASN A 58 -10.49 -3.99 -1.91
CA ASN A 58 -10.75 -4.10 -3.35
C ASN A 58 -9.95 -3.08 -4.17
N GLU A 59 -9.76 -1.87 -3.65
CA GLU A 59 -9.03 -0.79 -4.35
C GLU A 59 -7.51 -0.96 -4.31
N ILE A 60 -6.98 -1.72 -3.36
CA ILE A 60 -5.53 -1.95 -3.23
C ILE A 60 -5.07 -3.28 -3.85
N ASN A 61 -5.94 -4.27 -4.01
CA ASN A 61 -5.61 -5.53 -4.69
C ASN A 61 -5.69 -5.39 -6.23
N ILE A 62 -4.77 -4.62 -6.81
CA ILE A 62 -4.85 -4.18 -8.21
C ILE A 62 -3.76 -4.75 -9.12
N ILE A 63 -4.10 -4.88 -10.39
CA ILE A 63 -3.15 -5.08 -11.49
C ILE A 63 -3.35 -3.93 -12.48
N ARG A 64 -2.53 -2.89 -12.35
CA ARG A 64 -2.55 -1.69 -13.18
C ARG A 64 -1.14 -1.14 -13.27
N ARG A 65 -0.56 -1.08 -14.48
CA ARG A 65 0.82 -0.58 -14.68
C ARG A 65 1.01 0.77 -13.97
N PRO A 66 2.10 0.94 -13.19
CA PRO A 66 3.24 0.03 -13.05
C PRO A 66 3.07 -1.06 -11.95
N ILE A 67 1.97 -1.04 -11.21
CA ILE A 67 1.67 -1.92 -10.08
C ILE A 67 1.09 -3.27 -10.55
N ALA A 68 1.53 -4.37 -9.97
CA ALA A 68 0.90 -5.67 -10.18
C ALA A 68 0.94 -6.52 -8.91
N VAL A 69 -0.17 -6.52 -8.16
CA VAL A 69 -0.38 -7.43 -7.03
C VAL A 69 -0.72 -8.80 -7.59
N LYS A 70 0.18 -9.77 -7.42
CA LYS A 70 0.01 -11.16 -7.91
C LYS A 70 -0.57 -12.09 -6.86
N SER A 71 -0.35 -11.77 -5.59
CA SER A 71 -0.90 -12.48 -4.45
C SER A 71 -1.20 -11.47 -3.36
N PHE A 72 -2.38 -11.60 -2.76
CA PHE A 72 -2.88 -10.71 -1.72
C PHE A 72 -3.54 -11.58 -0.65
N THR A 73 -2.87 -11.72 0.50
CA THR A 73 -3.37 -12.51 1.63
C THR A 73 -3.91 -11.57 2.69
N VAL A 74 -5.11 -11.83 3.21
CA VAL A 74 -5.75 -11.00 4.23
C VAL A 74 -6.08 -11.85 5.46
N ARG A 75 -5.78 -11.33 6.65
CA ARG A 75 -6.23 -11.87 7.94
C ARG A 75 -7.05 -10.81 8.66
N TRP A 76 -8.17 -11.21 9.24
CA TRP A 76 -9.05 -10.33 10.01
C TRP A 76 -8.81 -10.50 11.51
N GLU A 77 -8.76 -9.38 12.22
CA GLU A 77 -8.46 -9.29 13.64
C GLU A 77 -9.37 -8.24 14.29
N GLU A 78 -9.38 -8.18 15.63
CA GLU A 78 -10.03 -7.10 16.37
C GLU A 78 -9.16 -5.84 16.30
N ALA A 79 -9.80 -4.67 16.19
CA ALA A 79 -9.09 -3.39 16.20
C ALA A 79 -8.42 -3.14 17.55
N THR A 80 -7.15 -2.72 17.52
CA THR A 80 -6.38 -2.34 18.71
C THR A 80 -6.63 -0.89 19.08
N GLY A 81 -7.02 -0.03 18.13
CA GLY A 81 -7.21 1.40 18.34
C GLY A 81 -5.89 2.15 18.56
N GLU A 82 -4.75 1.54 18.20
CA GLU A 82 -3.42 2.12 18.43
C GLU A 82 -3.02 3.17 17.38
N TYR A 83 -3.75 3.26 16.26
CA TYR A 83 -3.44 4.15 15.14
C TYR A 83 -4.39 5.35 15.11
N ALA A 84 -3.82 6.56 15.19
CA ALA A 84 -4.56 7.82 15.08
C ALA A 84 -4.88 8.20 13.62
N ASP A 85 -4.01 7.80 12.70
CA ASP A 85 -4.11 8.06 11.25
C ASP A 85 -3.56 6.85 10.49
N PHE A 86 -3.58 6.90 9.15
CA PHE A 86 -2.92 5.94 8.28
C PHE A 86 -1.56 6.47 7.83
N GLU A 87 -0.48 5.71 8.02
CA GLU A 87 0.88 6.19 7.72
C GLU A 87 1.64 5.31 6.73
N ILE A 88 2.52 5.92 5.94
CA ILE A 88 3.53 5.20 5.16
C ILE A 88 4.78 5.05 6.04
N ILE A 89 5.04 3.84 6.53
CA ILE A 89 6.26 3.56 7.28
C ILE A 89 7.43 3.40 6.29
N ARG A 90 8.47 4.18 6.55
CA ARG A 90 9.69 4.23 5.73
C ARG A 90 10.85 3.59 6.47
N GLY A 91 11.67 2.85 5.72
CA GLY A 91 12.85 2.14 6.21
C GLY A 91 14.10 3.01 6.22
N GLU A 92 15.25 2.37 5.98
CA GLU A 92 16.54 3.06 5.91
C GLU A 92 16.60 4.07 4.75
N ILE A 93 17.27 5.21 4.99
CA ILE A 93 17.33 6.33 4.03
C ILE A 93 17.86 5.89 2.66
N GLN A 94 18.83 4.97 2.63
CA GLN A 94 19.41 4.49 1.38
C GLN A 94 18.36 3.77 0.54
N ASP A 95 17.64 2.81 1.13
CA ASP A 95 16.58 2.07 0.45
C ASP A 95 15.47 3.02 -0.02
N GLU A 96 15.03 3.93 0.84
CA GLU A 96 13.98 4.90 0.51
C GLU A 96 14.38 5.86 -0.63
N LEU A 97 15.66 6.24 -0.71
CA LEU A 97 16.15 7.08 -1.80
C LEU A 97 16.08 6.32 -3.14
N PHE A 98 16.52 5.06 -3.18
CA PHE A 98 16.43 4.23 -4.38
C PHE A 98 14.97 4.02 -4.81
N GLU A 99 14.08 3.74 -3.86
CA GLU A 99 12.64 3.58 -4.13
C GLU A 99 12.04 4.84 -4.79
N ARG A 100 12.37 6.03 -4.27
CA ARG A 100 11.85 7.29 -4.83
C ARG A 100 12.41 7.59 -6.20
N VAL A 101 13.69 7.31 -6.44
CA VAL A 101 14.30 7.48 -7.77
C VAL A 101 13.66 6.53 -8.78
N ASP A 102 13.49 5.25 -8.44
CA ASP A 102 12.87 4.27 -9.33
C ASP A 102 11.43 4.64 -9.66
N CYS A 103 10.65 5.09 -8.65
CA CYS A 103 9.29 5.56 -8.86
C CYS A 103 9.22 6.78 -9.80
N MET A 104 10.11 7.77 -9.60
CA MET A 104 10.19 8.94 -10.49
C MET A 104 10.53 8.56 -11.93
N LEU A 105 11.49 7.65 -12.12
CA LEU A 105 11.87 7.18 -13.46
C LEU A 105 10.71 6.46 -14.16
N LEU A 106 9.94 5.64 -13.43
CA LEU A 106 8.74 4.99 -13.97
C LEU A 106 7.66 5.99 -14.37
N GLN A 107 7.38 6.99 -13.55
CA GLN A 107 6.39 8.02 -13.86
C GLN A 107 6.78 8.84 -15.09
N CYS A 108 8.06 9.20 -15.20
CA CYS A 108 8.60 9.86 -16.39
C CYS A 108 8.40 8.97 -17.63
N ALA A 109 8.74 7.68 -17.54
CA ALA A 109 8.56 6.74 -18.64
C ALA A 109 7.08 6.62 -19.05
N GLU A 110 6.16 6.41 -18.11
CA GLU A 110 4.73 6.31 -18.42
C GLU A 110 4.16 7.57 -19.08
N THR A 111 4.65 8.75 -18.69
CA THR A 111 4.27 10.02 -19.31
C THR A 111 4.79 10.13 -20.74
N MET A 112 6.03 9.68 -21.00
CA MET A 112 6.64 9.70 -22.33
C MET A 112 5.97 8.72 -23.32
N TYR A 113 5.56 7.54 -22.85
CA TYR A 113 4.97 6.48 -23.68
C TYR A 113 3.44 6.54 -23.81
N ARG A 114 2.79 7.61 -23.31
CA ARG A 114 1.34 7.82 -23.43
C ARG A 114 0.90 8.54 -24.73
N ASN A 115 1.78 8.66 -25.73
CA ASN A 115 1.47 9.20 -27.06
C ASN A 115 0.95 8.13 -28.01
#